data_AF-A0A259EYR4-F1
#
_entry.id   AF-A0A259EYR4-F1
#
_cell.length_a   1.000
_cell.length_b   1.000
_cell.length_c   1.000
_cell.angle_alpha   90.00
_cell.angle_beta   90.00
_cell.angle_gamma   90.00
#
_symmetry.space_group_name_H-M   'P 1'
#
loop_
_entity.id
_entity.type
_entity.pdbx_description
1 polymer ?
#
loop_
_entity_poly.entity_id
_entity_poly.type
_entity_poly.pdbx_seq_one_letter_code
_entity_poly.pdbx_strand_id
1 'polypeptide(L)'
;MTHATHKTPSTELAKNPLISFGRGIAHYREIKPAHIKPAIEFLLENAQLAVDHAVDPSTPAHWNDLAEPLEDATEALGRSWGVISHLNSVADSPELRSAYGEMLPKVTAFFSSLGQNLALYDKFKKLGQSDEFKHLSAAQ
;
A
#
# COMPACT_ATOMS: atom_id res chain seq x y z
N MET A 1 -3.33 8.40 22.58
CA MET A 1 -1.99 8.12 22.04
C MET A 1 -2.17 7.95 20.55
N THR A 2 -1.60 8.83 19.72
CA THR A 2 -1.64 8.69 18.26
C THR A 2 -0.82 7.46 17.87
N HIS A 3 -1.47 6.36 17.50
CA HIS A 3 -0.78 5.23 16.87
C HIS A 3 -0.22 5.72 15.54
N ALA A 4 1.06 5.50 15.28
CA ALA A 4 1.66 5.87 14.00
C ALA A 4 0.95 5.08 12.89
N THR A 5 0.32 5.81 11.95
CA THR A 5 -0.43 5.23 10.82
C THR A 5 0.49 4.65 9.74
N HIS A 6 1.79 4.91 9.85
CA HIS A 6 2.82 4.40 8.96
C HIS A 6 4.15 4.26 9.71
N LYS A 7 4.97 3.31 9.28
CA LYS A 7 6.36 3.15 9.69
C LYS A 7 7.27 3.96 8.79
N THR A 8 8.32 4.52 9.36
CA THR A 8 9.43 5.10 8.61
C THR A 8 10.38 3.98 8.18
N PRO A 9 10.82 3.92 6.91
CA PRO A 9 11.80 2.93 6.50
C PRO A 9 13.16 3.21 7.16
N SER A 10 13.97 2.17 7.35
CA SER A 10 15.38 2.36 7.74
C SER A 10 16.14 3.14 6.65
N THR A 11 17.26 3.77 6.99
CA THR A 11 18.06 4.56 6.04
C THR A 11 18.46 3.77 4.79
N GLU A 12 18.79 2.49 4.95
CA GLU A 12 19.14 1.63 3.82
C GLU A 12 17.91 1.26 2.98
N LEU A 13 16.78 0.98 3.63
CA LEU A 13 15.54 0.66 2.93
C LEU A 13 14.95 1.89 2.21
N ALA A 14 15.14 3.09 2.74
CA ALA A 14 14.74 4.34 2.10
C ALA A 14 15.45 4.58 0.75
N LYS A 15 16.62 3.97 0.54
CA LYS A 15 17.37 4.01 -0.74
C LYS A 15 16.94 2.92 -1.72
N ASN A 16 16.10 1.97 -1.30
CA ASN A 16 15.62 0.91 -2.18
C ASN A 16 14.84 1.54 -3.35
N PRO A 17 15.16 1.23 -4.63
CA PRO A 17 14.52 1.85 -5.79
C PRO A 17 13.04 1.51 -5.95
N LEU A 18 12.52 0.54 -5.19
CA LEU A 18 11.10 0.22 -5.07
C LEU A 18 10.39 1.01 -3.95
N ILE A 19 11.11 1.85 -3.20
CA ILE A 19 10.55 2.73 -2.17
C ILE A 19 10.86 4.19 -2.49
N SER A 20 12.10 4.49 -2.88
CA SER A 20 12.60 5.85 -3.06
C SER A 20 11.89 6.61 -4.19
N PHE A 21 11.32 5.93 -5.17
CA PHE A 21 10.61 6.58 -6.27
C PHE A 21 9.27 7.18 -5.84
N GLY A 22 8.64 6.68 -4.76
CA GLY A 22 7.39 7.19 -4.22
C GLY A 22 6.33 7.49 -5.30
N ARG A 23 5.88 8.74 -5.37
CA ARG A 23 4.93 9.23 -6.39
C ARG A 23 5.58 9.60 -7.73
N GLY A 24 6.90 9.51 -7.84
CA GLY A 24 7.68 9.75 -9.06
C GLY A 24 7.74 8.54 -10.01
N ILE A 25 8.74 8.55 -10.91
CA ILE A 25 8.92 7.54 -11.96
C ILE A 25 9.90 6.46 -11.46
N ALA A 26 9.54 5.19 -11.63
CA ALA A 26 10.39 4.07 -11.24
C ALA A 26 11.67 4.00 -12.10
N HIS A 27 12.83 3.91 -11.45
CA HIS A 27 14.12 3.73 -12.11
C HIS A 27 14.36 2.25 -12.42
N TYR A 28 13.66 1.69 -13.41
CA TYR A 28 13.67 0.26 -13.74
C TYR A 28 15.07 -0.38 -13.84
N ARG A 29 16.07 0.36 -14.34
CA ARG A 29 17.46 -0.11 -14.48
C ARG A 29 18.16 -0.38 -13.15
N GLU A 30 17.70 0.22 -12.06
CA GLU A 30 18.29 0.09 -10.72
C GLU A 30 17.67 -1.04 -9.91
N ILE A 31 16.52 -1.57 -10.36
CA ILE A 31 15.76 -2.59 -9.64
C ILE A 31 16.46 -3.95 -9.83
N LYS A 32 16.69 -4.63 -8.71
CA LYS A 32 17.30 -5.96 -8.66
C LYS A 32 16.38 -6.90 -7.87
N PRO A 33 16.42 -8.23 -8.11
CA PRO A 33 15.59 -9.18 -7.37
C PRO A 33 15.74 -9.06 -5.84
N ALA A 34 16.96 -8.78 -5.34
CA ALA A 34 17.23 -8.59 -3.91
C ALA A 34 16.50 -7.40 -3.27
N HIS A 35 16.00 -6.45 -4.07
CA HIS A 35 15.24 -5.30 -3.58
C HIS A 35 13.77 -5.63 -3.29
N ILE A 36 13.22 -6.68 -3.91
CA ILE A 36 11.78 -6.99 -3.93
C ILE A 36 11.26 -7.31 -2.54
N LYS A 37 11.78 -8.39 -1.93
CA LYS A 37 11.32 -8.86 -0.63
C LYS A 37 11.34 -7.76 0.45
N PRO A 38 12.46 -7.08 0.72
CA PRO A 38 12.50 -6.07 1.78
C PRO A 38 11.58 -4.86 1.49
N ALA A 39 11.41 -4.45 0.23
CA ALA A 39 10.49 -3.38 -0.11
C ALA A 39 9.03 -3.79 0.10
N ILE A 40 8.65 -4.96 -0.41
CA ILE A 40 7.26 -5.43 -0.37
C ILE A 40 6.84 -5.83 1.04
N GLU A 41 7.71 -6.42 1.85
CA GLU A 41 7.40 -6.69 3.26
C GLU A 41 7.13 -5.40 4.03
N PHE A 42 7.96 -4.37 3.85
CA PHE A 42 7.73 -3.07 4.48
C PHE A 42 6.44 -2.37 4.00
N LEU A 43 6.17 -2.40 2.70
CA LEU A 43 4.97 -1.78 2.13
C LEU A 43 3.69 -2.52 2.55
N LEU A 44 3.73 -3.86 2.64
CA LEU A 44 2.63 -4.66 3.18
C LEU A 44 2.35 -4.33 4.65
N GLU A 45 3.41 -4.22 5.47
CA GLU A 45 3.25 -3.83 6.87
C GLU A 45 2.61 -2.45 7.03
N ASN A 46 3.03 -1.47 6.22
CA ASN A 46 2.43 -0.14 6.24
C ASN A 46 0.99 -0.13 5.76
N ALA A 47 0.70 -0.85 4.67
CA ALA A 47 -0.66 -0.95 4.16
C ALA A 47 -1.58 -1.66 5.17
N GLN A 48 -1.08 -2.66 5.90
CA GLN A 48 -1.84 -3.30 6.97
C GLN A 48 -2.08 -2.36 8.16
N LEU A 49 -1.08 -1.57 8.58
CA LEU A 49 -1.28 -0.56 9.63
C LEU A 49 -2.33 0.48 9.24
N ALA A 50 -2.37 0.90 7.98
CA ALA A 50 -3.38 1.83 7.50
C ALA A 50 -4.79 1.19 7.50
N VAL A 51 -4.91 -0.10 7.15
CA VAL A 51 -6.16 -0.86 7.29
C VAL A 51 -6.58 -0.95 8.75
N ASP A 52 -5.67 -1.30 9.65
CA ASP A 52 -5.95 -1.44 11.09
C ASP A 52 -6.41 -0.11 11.68
N HIS A 53 -5.76 1.00 11.30
CA HIS A 53 -6.19 2.35 11.66
C HIS A 53 -7.57 2.67 11.10
N ALA A 54 -7.82 2.41 9.81
CA ALA A 54 -9.10 2.70 9.15
C ALA A 54 -10.27 1.98 9.83
N VAL A 55 -10.09 0.73 10.26
CA VAL A 55 -11.15 -0.07 10.90
C VAL A 55 -11.26 0.12 12.41
N ASP A 56 -10.29 0.76 13.05
CA ASP A 56 -10.33 1.04 14.49
C ASP A 56 -11.60 1.84 14.84
N PRO A 57 -12.42 1.41 15.81
CA PRO A 57 -13.64 2.10 16.20
C PRO A 57 -13.45 3.57 16.58
N SER A 58 -12.27 3.95 17.08
CA SER A 58 -11.91 5.31 17.48
C SER A 58 -11.52 6.22 16.31
N THR A 59 -11.17 5.68 15.15
CA THR A 59 -10.84 6.46 13.96
C THR A 59 -12.10 7.12 13.40
N PRO A 60 -12.14 8.45 13.24
CA PRO A 60 -13.27 9.14 12.62
C PRO A 60 -13.51 8.63 11.20
N ALA A 61 -14.78 8.56 10.79
CA ALA A 61 -15.13 8.24 9.40
C ALA A 61 -15.09 9.52 8.54
N HIS A 62 -13.95 10.22 8.58
CA HIS A 62 -13.66 11.43 7.84
C HIS A 62 -12.64 11.15 6.74
N TRP A 63 -12.62 11.94 5.66
CA TRP A 63 -11.77 11.67 4.51
C TRP A 63 -10.30 11.56 4.91
N ASN A 64 -9.81 12.53 5.68
CA ASN A 64 -8.40 12.64 6.08
C ASN A 64 -7.97 11.60 7.13
N ASP A 65 -8.93 11.00 7.85
CA ASP A 65 -8.67 9.99 8.88
C ASP A 65 -8.84 8.56 8.35
N LEU A 66 -9.67 8.39 7.32
CA LEU A 66 -10.06 7.10 6.76
C LEU A 66 -9.46 6.86 5.36
N ALA A 67 -9.90 7.64 4.38
CA ALA A 67 -9.68 7.36 2.97
C ALA A 67 -8.26 7.71 2.53
N GLU A 68 -7.82 8.94 2.84
CA GLU A 68 -6.50 9.44 2.43
C GLU A 68 -5.33 8.59 2.96
N PRO A 69 -5.21 8.30 4.27
CA PRO A 69 -4.09 7.49 4.77
C PRO A 69 -4.13 6.03 4.28
N LEU A 70 -5.33 5.48 4.05
CA LEU A 70 -5.50 4.15 3.48
C LEU A 70 -5.06 4.10 2.02
N GLU A 71 -5.50 5.07 1.22
CA GLU A 71 -5.14 5.17 -0.20
C GLU A 71 -3.63 5.38 -0.34
N ASP A 72 -3.03 6.28 0.44
CA ASP A 72 -1.59 6.53 0.41
C ASP A 72 -0.76 5.26 0.62
N ALA A 73 -1.10 4.47 1.64
CA ALA A 73 -0.36 3.25 1.96
C ALA A 73 -0.60 2.13 0.93
N THR A 74 -1.83 1.98 0.46
CA THR A 74 -2.19 0.93 -0.52
C THR A 74 -1.67 1.26 -1.92
N GLU A 75 -1.65 2.53 -2.31
CA GLU A 75 -1.05 3.02 -3.57
C GLU A 75 0.48 2.85 -3.55
N ALA A 76 1.16 3.13 -2.43
CA ALA A 76 2.60 2.89 -2.32
C ALA A 76 2.96 1.40 -2.56
N LEU A 77 2.17 0.48 -1.98
CA LEU A 77 2.29 -0.95 -2.25
C LEU A 77 1.96 -1.28 -3.70
N GLY A 78 0.83 -0.79 -4.22
CA GLY A 78 0.32 -1.06 -5.56
C GLY A 78 1.28 -0.63 -6.67
N ARG A 79 1.82 0.59 -6.59
CA ARG A 79 2.83 1.11 -7.54
C ARG A 79 4.07 0.23 -7.59
N SER A 80 4.61 -0.10 -6.42
CA SER A 80 5.83 -0.90 -6.30
C SER A 80 5.60 -2.32 -6.82
N TRP A 81 4.45 -2.91 -6.49
CA TRP A 81 4.06 -4.22 -7.01
C TRP A 81 3.85 -4.21 -8.52
N GLY A 82 3.20 -3.17 -9.07
CA GLY A 82 3.00 -3.00 -10.51
C GLY A 82 4.32 -2.94 -11.29
N VAL A 83 5.33 -2.24 -10.75
CA VAL A 83 6.68 -2.20 -11.33
C VAL A 83 7.33 -3.59 -11.36
N ILE A 84 7.21 -4.35 -10.28
CA ILE A 84 7.77 -5.71 -10.19
C ILE A 84 7.02 -6.66 -11.13
N SER A 85 5.69 -6.64 -11.14
CA SER A 85 4.86 -7.44 -12.05
C SER A 85 5.16 -7.12 -13.52
N HIS A 86 5.38 -5.85 -13.85
CA HIS A 86 5.82 -5.46 -15.19
C HIS A 86 7.17 -6.09 -15.55
N LEU A 87 8.19 -5.95 -14.69
CA LEU A 87 9.50 -6.56 -14.91
C LEU A 87 9.40 -8.09 -15.05
N ASN A 88 8.60 -8.76 -14.23
CA ASN A 88 8.37 -10.21 -14.34
C ASN A 88 7.70 -10.58 -15.67
N SER A 89 6.94 -9.66 -16.30
CA SER A 89 6.29 -9.90 -17.59
C SER A 89 7.18 -9.61 -18.80
N VAL A 90 8.10 -8.64 -18.72
CA VAL A 90 8.86 -8.15 -19.90
C VAL A 90 10.37 -8.38 -19.83
N ALA A 91 10.88 -8.72 -18.65
CA ALA A 91 12.31 -8.86 -18.36
C ALA A 91 12.57 -10.01 -17.35
N ASP A 92 11.85 -11.12 -17.52
CA ASP A 92 11.92 -12.29 -16.63
C ASP A 92 13.35 -12.88 -16.55
N SER A 93 13.73 -13.29 -15.33
CA SER A 93 14.94 -14.06 -15.03
C SER A 93 14.63 -15.07 -13.93
N PRO A 94 15.38 -16.19 -13.79
CA PRO A 94 15.15 -17.14 -12.70
C PRO A 94 15.14 -16.49 -11.31
N GLU A 95 16.04 -15.53 -11.06
CA GLU A 95 16.14 -14.80 -9.80
C GLU A 95 14.95 -13.86 -9.58
N LEU A 96 14.54 -13.14 -10.64
CA LEU A 96 13.37 -12.26 -10.58
C LEU A 96 12.09 -13.06 -10.32
N ARG A 97 11.90 -14.17 -11.04
CA ARG A 97 10.76 -15.06 -10.89
C ARG A 97 10.68 -15.65 -9.49
N SER A 98 11.82 -16.03 -8.91
CA SER A 98 11.86 -16.56 -7.55
C SER A 98 11.47 -15.48 -6.53
N ALA A 99 12.02 -14.27 -6.64
CA ALA A 99 11.70 -13.18 -5.73
C ALA A 99 10.24 -12.71 -5.87
N TYR A 100 9.72 -12.66 -7.10
CA TYR A 100 8.31 -12.38 -7.38
C TYR A 100 7.40 -13.46 -6.79
N GLY A 101 7.72 -14.74 -7.04
CA GLY A 101 6.95 -15.88 -6.56
C GLY A 101 6.90 -15.99 -5.05
N GLU A 102 7.96 -15.60 -4.34
CA GLU A 102 7.99 -15.55 -2.87
C GLU A 102 6.98 -14.54 -2.31
N MET A 103 6.82 -13.39 -2.97
CA MET A 103 5.98 -12.29 -2.47
C MET A 103 4.54 -12.32 -3.00
N LEU A 104 4.30 -12.93 -4.17
CA LEU A 104 2.99 -12.97 -4.82
C LEU A 104 1.86 -13.47 -3.90
N PRO A 105 2.01 -14.57 -3.12
CA PRO A 105 0.95 -15.03 -2.22
C PRO A 105 0.60 -14.00 -1.15
N LYS A 106 1.60 -13.31 -0.59
CA LYS A 106 1.40 -12.29 0.45
C LYS A 106 0.64 -11.08 -0.09
N VAL A 107 1.04 -10.58 -1.26
CA VAL A 107 0.38 -9.45 -1.92
C VAL A 107 -1.05 -9.80 -2.33
N THR A 108 -1.24 -10.99 -2.88
CA THR A 108 -2.57 -11.50 -3.26
C THR A 108 -3.49 -11.61 -2.06
N ALA A 109 -2.99 -12.18 -0.94
CA ALA A 109 -3.74 -12.31 0.30
C ALA A 109 -4.15 -10.93 0.85
N PHE A 110 -3.23 -9.96 0.85
CA PHE A 110 -3.49 -8.61 1.33
C PHE A 110 -4.58 -7.91 0.51
N PHE A 111 -4.47 -7.86 -0.83
CA PHE A 111 -5.49 -7.19 -1.64
C PHE A 111 -6.84 -7.92 -1.60
N SER A 112 -6.83 -9.26 -1.46
CA SER A 112 -8.07 -10.03 -1.28
C SER A 112 -8.74 -9.72 0.06
N SER A 113 -7.98 -9.63 1.15
CA SER A 113 -8.53 -9.29 2.47
C SER A 113 -9.02 -7.85 2.52
N LEU A 114 -8.28 -6.91 1.92
CA LEU A 114 -8.67 -5.51 1.79
C LEU A 114 -10.03 -5.37 1.09
N GLY A 115 -10.18 -5.99 -0.09
CA GLY A 115 -11.41 -5.92 -0.87
C GLY A 115 -12.62 -6.63 -0.24
N GLN A 116 -12.40 -7.51 0.75
CA GLN A 116 -13.46 -8.25 1.46
C GLN A 116 -13.66 -7.79 2.91
N ASN A 117 -13.00 -6.70 3.32
CA ASN A 117 -13.06 -6.23 4.70
C ASN A 117 -14.40 -5.52 5.00
N LEU A 118 -15.32 -6.22 5.67
CA LEU A 118 -16.63 -5.67 6.04
C LEU A 118 -16.56 -4.48 7.00
N ALA A 119 -15.60 -4.46 7.92
CA ALA A 119 -15.44 -3.34 8.84
C ALA A 119 -15.02 -2.07 8.11
N LEU A 120 -14.14 -2.21 7.11
CA LEU A 120 -13.74 -1.11 6.25
C LEU A 120 -14.90 -0.63 5.37
N TYR A 121 -15.68 -1.56 4.81
CA TYR A 121 -16.90 -1.24 4.08
C TYR A 121 -17.88 -0.40 4.91
N ASP A 122 -18.11 -0.78 6.17
CA ASP A 122 -18.98 -0.02 7.07
C ASP A 122 -18.43 1.37 7.42
N LYS A 123 -17.11 1.55 7.48
CA LYS A 123 -16.47 2.87 7.65
C LYS A 123 -16.73 3.78 6.44
N PHE A 124 -16.56 3.29 5.22
CA PHE A 124 -16.86 4.06 4.02
C PHE A 124 -18.35 4.39 3.88
N LYS A 125 -19.25 3.48 4.29
CA LYS A 125 -20.68 3.79 4.37
C LYS A 125 -20.99 4.94 5.32
N LYS A 126 -20.34 4.96 6.50
CA LYS A 126 -20.50 6.06 7.46
C LYS A 126 -19.98 7.38 6.90
N LEU A 127 -18.82 7.36 6.23
CA LEU A 127 -18.29 8.55 5.54
C LEU A 127 -19.30 9.06 4.51
N GLY A 128 -19.83 8.19 3.62
CA GLY A 128 -20.82 8.58 2.61
C GLY A 128 -22.17 9.07 3.16
N GLN A 129 -22.47 8.81 4.43
CA GLN A 129 -23.67 9.29 5.13
C GLN A 129 -23.40 10.55 5.98
N SER A 130 -22.15 10.99 6.08
CA SER A 130 -21.75 12.14 6.89
C SER A 130 -22.07 13.48 6.21
N ASP A 131 -22.10 14.56 7.00
CA ASP A 131 -22.20 15.93 6.46
C ASP A 131 -20.92 16.37 5.74
N GLU A 132 -19.75 15.85 6.14
CA GLU A 132 -18.47 16.14 5.47
C GLU A 132 -18.50 15.70 4.01
N PHE A 133 -19.08 14.54 3.70
CA PHE A 133 -19.15 14.01 2.34
C PHE A 133 -19.78 15.00 1.34
N LYS A 134 -20.74 15.82 1.79
CA LYS A 134 -21.39 16.87 0.98
C LYS A 134 -20.42 17.98 0.54
N HIS A 135 -19.27 18.09 1.19
CA HIS A 135 -18.26 19.12 0.96
C HIS A 135 -16.98 18.56 0.31
N LEU A 136 -16.91 17.25 0.07
CA LEU A 136 -15.81 16.64 -0.66
C LEU A 136 -15.88 17.02 -2.14
N SER A 137 -14.71 17.09 -2.79
CA SER A 137 -14.64 17.34 -4.24
C SER A 137 -15.18 16.14 -5.02
N ALA A 138 -15.51 16.31 -6.31
CA ALA A 138 -15.99 15.17 -7.11
C ALA A 138 -14.97 14.02 -7.26
N ALA A 139 -13.68 14.27 -6.99
CA ALA A 139 -12.63 13.26 -7.02
C ALA A 139 -12.49 12.49 -5.69
N GLN A 140 -13.10 12.98 -4.62
CA GLN A 140 -13.12 12.41 -3.27
C GLN A 140 -14.51 11.82 -2.99
#